data_AF-A0A9X4L6B7-F1
#
_entry.id   AF-A0A9X4L6B7-F1
#
_cell.length_a   1.000
_cell.length_b   1.000
_cell.length_c   1.000
_cell.angle_alpha   90.00
_cell.angle_beta   90.00
_cell.angle_gamma   90.00
#
_symmetry.space_group_name_H-M   'P 1'
#
loop_
_entity.id
_entity.type
_entity.pdbx_description
1 polymer ?
#
loop_
_entity_poly.entity_id
_entity_poly.type
_entity_poly.pdbx_seq_one_letter_code
_entity_poly.pdbx_strand_id
1 'polypeptide(L)' 'MIAENIKYPFIKLLFDVVGVLVFIALLFVFGTNFYIESDSNGNFNTGITISGSNALVFSILLWVTIICALTSFVLKKIK' A
#
# COMPACT_ATOMS: atom_id res chain seq x y z
N MET A 1 19.78 20.57 -2.80
CA MET A 1 18.86 21.69 -2.49
C MET A 1 17.42 21.25 -2.76
N ILE A 2 16.70 20.67 -1.78
CA ILE A 2 15.29 20.24 -1.96
C ILE A 2 14.37 20.64 -0.78
N ALA A 3 14.86 21.35 0.24
CA ALA A 3 14.10 21.56 1.49
C ALA A 3 13.80 23.03 1.86
N GLU A 4 14.00 24.01 0.98
CA GLU A 4 13.97 25.43 1.37
C GLU A 4 12.57 26.09 1.31
N ASN A 5 11.49 25.35 1.05
CA ASN A 5 10.15 25.93 0.86
C ASN A 5 8.99 25.02 1.29
N ILE A 6 9.17 24.20 2.33
CA ILE A 6 8.11 23.36 2.90
C ILE A 6 8.05 23.70 4.39
N LYS A 7 6.89 24.17 4.89
CA LYS A 7 6.70 24.54 6.30
C LYS A 7 6.97 23.39 7.29
N TYR A 8 6.77 22.13 6.86
CA TYR A 8 7.00 20.93 7.66
C TYR A 8 7.70 19.80 6.86
N PRO A 9 9.01 19.90 6.62
CA PRO A 9 9.74 18.94 5.78
C PRO A 9 9.87 17.55 6.44
N PHE A 10 10.00 17.50 7.77
CA PHE A 10 10.16 16.26 8.53
C PHE A 10 8.88 15.40 8.55
N ILE A 11 7.72 16.05 8.74
CA ILE A 11 6.41 15.37 8.77
C ILE A 11 6.10 14.76 7.41
N LYS A 12 6.44 15.47 6.32
CA LYS A 12 6.31 14.95 4.96
C LYS A 12 7.17 13.71 4.74
N LEU A 13 8.43 13.74 5.18
CA LEU A 13 9.35 12.60 5.04
C LEU A 13 8.85 11.38 5.83
N LEU A 14 8.34 11.59 7.05
CA LEU A 14 7.70 10.53 7.84
C LEU A 14 6.53 9.88 7.12
N PHE A 15 5.61 10.69 6.58
CA PHE A 15 4.45 10.19 5.84
C PHE A 15 4.82 9.43 4.57
N ASP A 16 5.87 9.90 3.88
CA ASP A 16 6.39 9.23 2.69
C ASP A 16 6.97 7.85 3.04
N VAL A 17 7.81 7.78 4.07
CA VAL A 17 8.40 6.51 4.56
C VAL A 17 7.33 5.54 5.05
N VAL A 18 6.35 6.01 5.82
CA VAL A 18 5.22 5.19 6.28
C VAL A 18 4.37 4.72 5.10
N GLY A 19 4.09 5.58 4.12
CA GLY A 19 3.37 5.22 2.91
C GLY A 19 4.07 4.11 2.12
N VAL A 20 5.39 4.19 1.95
CA VAL A 20 6.18 3.15 1.28
C VAL A 20 6.15 1.83 2.07
N LEU A 21 6.28 1.87 3.39
CA LEU A 21 6.18 0.68 4.25
C LEU A 21 4.82 -0.01 4.13
N VAL A 22 3.72 0.76 4.14
CA VAL A 22 2.36 0.20 3.99
C VAL A 22 2.16 -0.36 2.58
N PHE A 23 2.71 0.29 1.55
CA PHE A 23 2.65 -0.23 0.18
C PHE A 23 3.39 -1.57 0.03
N ILE A 24 4.57 -1.71 0.64
CA ILE A 24 5.30 -2.99 0.67
C ILE A 24 4.50 -4.07 1.39
N ALA A 25 3.87 -3.74 2.52
CA ALA A 25 3.00 -4.68 3.24
C ALA A 25 1.78 -5.10 2.40
N LEU A 26 1.18 -4.17 1.65
CA LEU A 26 0.08 -4.45 0.73
C LEU A 26 0.49 -5.45 -0.36
N LEU A 27 1.67 -5.26 -0.97
CA LEU A 27 2.25 -6.21 -1.95
C LEU A 27 2.48 -7.59 -1.35
N PHE A 28 2.94 -7.65 -0.10
CA PHE A 28 3.16 -8.91 0.62
C PHE A 28 1.83 -9.65 0.82
N VAL A 29 0.80 -8.96 1.31
CA VAL A 29 -0.55 -9.54 1.49
C VAL A 29 -1.11 -9.99 0.14
N PHE A 30 -0.88 -9.22 -0.93
CA PHE A 30 -1.28 -9.61 -2.27
C PHE A 30 -0.61 -10.91 -2.71
N GLY A 31 0.72 -11.02 -2.56
CA GLY A 31 1.49 -12.20 -2.93
C GLY A 31 1.13 -13.44 -2.10
N THR A 32 0.89 -13.31 -0.80
CA THR A 32 0.53 -14.46 0.06
C THR A 32 -0.89 -14.96 -0.16
N ASN A 33 -1.81 -14.09 -0.63
CA ASN A 33 -3.20 -14.47 -0.93
C ASN A 33 -3.40 -14.73 -2.44
N PHE A 34 -2.33 -14.64 -3.24
CA PHE A 34 -2.32 -15.02 -4.64
C PHE A 34 -2.19 -16.53 -4.75
N TYR A 35 -3.13 -17.18 -5.43
CA TYR A 35 -3.06 -18.61 -5.70
C TYR A 35 -2.85 -18.85 -7.19
N ILE A 36 -2.05 -19.87 -7.47
CA ILE A 36 -1.83 -20.39 -8.81
C ILE A 36 -2.16 -21.87 -8.71
N GLU A 37 -3.32 -22.24 -9.25
CA GLU A 37 -3.75 -23.61 -9.34
C GLU A 37 -3.52 -24.08 -10.77
N SER A 38 -2.71 -25.13 -10.93
CA SER A 38 -2.37 -25.70 -12.23
C SER A 38 -3.02 -27.07 -12.33
N ASP A 39 -3.96 -27.21 -13.24
CA ASP A 39 -4.65 -28.47 -13.48
C ASP A 39 -3.84 -29.36 -14.42
N SER A 40 -3.89 -30.68 -14.19
CA SER A 40 -3.15 -31.67 -15.01
C SER A 40 -3.60 -31.73 -16.48
N ASN A 41 -4.76 -31.15 -16.80
CA ASN A 41 -5.27 -30.97 -18.16
C ASN A 41 -4.67 -29.75 -18.89
N GLY A 42 -3.67 -29.08 -18.31
CA GLY A 42 -3.00 -27.91 -18.91
C GLY A 42 -3.75 -26.59 -18.71
N ASN A 43 -4.79 -26.57 -17.87
CA ASN A 43 -5.50 -25.35 -17.51
C ASN A 43 -4.82 -24.70 -16.30
N PHE A 44 -4.58 -23.39 -16.37
CA PHE A 44 -3.99 -22.61 -15.28
C PHE A 44 -5.03 -21.64 -14.76
N ASN A 45 -5.39 -21.77 -13.49
CA ASN A 45 -6.30 -20.85 -12.81
C ASN A 45 -5.49 -20.01 -11.82
N THR A 46 -5.55 -18.69 -11.98
CA THR A 46 -4.85 -17.75 -11.10
C THR A 46 -5.86 -16.79 -10.51
N GLY A 47 -5.80 -16.58 -9.21
CA GLY A 47 -6.71 -15.66 -8.55
C GLY A 47 -6.19 -15.18 -7.21
N ILE A 48 -6.99 -14.34 -6.58
CA ILE A 48 -6.71 -13.77 -5.27
C ILE A 48 -7.84 -14.18 -4.35
N THR A 49 -7.53 -14.99 -3.34
CA THR A 49 -8.53 -15.47 -2.39
C THR A 49 -8.23 -14.83 -1.05
N ILE A 50 -8.91 -13.71 -0.78
CA ILE A 50 -8.81 -13.02 0.51
C ILE A 50 -10.12 -13.28 1.25
N SER A 51 -10.07 -14.15 2.26
CA SER A 51 -11.26 -14.58 3.02
C SER A 51 -11.07 -14.35 4.52
N GLY A 52 -12.18 -14.06 5.22
CA GLY A 52 -12.18 -13.87 6.67
C GLY A 52 -11.42 -12.62 7.13
N SER A 53 -10.68 -12.74 8.24
CA SER A 53 -9.97 -11.62 8.88
C SER A 53 -8.96 -10.93 7.94
N ASN A 54 -8.36 -11.67 7.00
CA ASN A 54 -7.39 -11.14 6.05
C ASN A 54 -8.00 -10.09 5.10
N ALA A 55 -9.31 -10.18 4.80
CA ALA A 55 -10.02 -9.21 3.96
C ALA A 55 -10.19 -7.86 4.66
N LEU A 56 -10.48 -7.90 5.97
CA LEU A 56 -10.56 -6.70 6.80
C LEU A 56 -9.19 -6.02 6.90
N VAL A 57 -8.13 -6.80 7.17
CA VAL A 57 -6.76 -6.28 7.24
C VAL A 57 -6.35 -5.66 5.90
N PHE A 58 -6.60 -6.33 4.78
CA PHE A 58 -6.28 -5.80 3.46
C PHE A 58 -7.01 -4.49 3.16
N SER A 59 -8.29 -4.41 3.49
CA SER A 59 -9.09 -3.19 3.30
C SER A 59 -8.56 -2.03 4.16
N ILE A 60 -8.23 -2.28 5.42
CA ILE A 60 -7.65 -1.26 6.31
C ILE A 60 -6.30 -0.77 5.77
N LEU A 61 -5.41 -1.67 5.33
CA LEU A 61 -4.13 -1.28 4.72
C LEU A 61 -4.33 -0.40 3.48
N LEU A 62 -5.32 -0.72 2.64
CA LEU A 62 -5.66 0.09 1.46
C LEU A 62 -6.09 1.51 1.85
N TRP A 63 -6.98 1.64 2.83
CA TRP A 63 -7.44 2.93 3.33
C TRP A 63 -6.30 3.75 3.95
N VAL A 64 -5.45 3.12 4.77
CA VAL A 64 -4.27 3.78 5.37
C VAL A 64 -3.31 4.28 4.29
N THR A 65 -3.10 3.51 3.22
CA THR A 65 -2.25 3.90 2.09
C THR A 65 -2.77 5.17 1.41
N ILE A 66 -4.08 5.21 1.14
CA ILE A 66 -4.74 6.37 0.49
C ILE A 66 -4.61 7.62 1.36
N ILE A 67 -4.86 7.49 2.67
CA ILE A 67 -4.72 8.60 3.62
C ILE A 67 -3.28 9.10 3.67
N CYS A 68 -2.29 8.20 3.73
CA CYS A 68 -0.88 8.60 3.73
C CYS A 68 -0.48 9.37 2.46
N ALA A 69 -0.95 8.90 1.29
CA ALA A 69 -0.70 9.57 0.01
C ALA A 69 -1.37 10.96 -0.04
N LEU A 70 -2.62 11.09 0.42
CA LEU A 70 -3.34 12.36 0.52
C LEU A 70 -2.62 13.34 1.45
N THR A 71 -2.23 12.90 2.65
CA THR A 71 -1.52 13.75 3.60
C THR A 71 -0.16 14.19 3.06
N SER A 72 0.61 13.31 2.41
CA SER A 72 1.88 13.67 1.78
C SER A 72 1.69 14.69 0.64
N PHE A 73 0.62 14.56 -0.15
CA PHE A 73 0.26 15.53 -1.20
C PHE A 73 -0.17 16.89 -0.64
N VAL A 74 -1.02 16.89 0.39
CA VAL A 74 -1.47 18.12 1.07
C VAL A 74 -0.30 18.84 1.73
N LEU A 75 0.59 18.13 2.43
CA LEU A 75 1.82 18.69 2.99
C LEU A 75 2.76 19.28 1.93
N LYS A 76 2.74 18.74 0.71
CA LYS A 76 3.49 19.30 -0.44
C LYS A 76 2.84 20.57 -1.01
N LYS A 77 1.52 20.72 -0.87
CA LYS A 77 0.74 21.90 -1.30
C LYS A 77 0.74 23.02 -0.27
N ILE A 78 0.86 22.70 1.01
CA ILE A 78 1.04 23.67 2.10
C ILE A 78 2.50 24.14 2.06
N LYS A 79 2.72 25.24 1.34
CA LYS A 79 4.01 25.95 1.30
C LYS A 79 4.21 26.72 2.60
#